data_AF-A0A435FCU6-F1
#
_entry.id   AF-A0A435FCU6-F1
#
_cell.length_a   1.000
_cell.length_b   1.000
_cell.length_c   1.000
_cell.angle_alpha   90.00
_cell.angle_beta   90.00
_cell.angle_gamma   90.00
#
_symmetry.space_group_name_H-M   'P 1'
#
loop_
_entity.id
_entity.type
_entity.pdbx_description
1 polymer ?
#
loop_
_entity_poly.entity_id
_entity_poly.type
_entity_poly.pdbx_seq_one_letter_code
_entity_poly.pdbx_strand_id
1 'polypeptide(L)'
;PAFRPLSTSGAPLVDNGLKAGLALPMGRKGPAFLAYDNFDVYLEWNQSFTYALTAANLAARLAGAPPLDPRNPETGLNNEQMKALQTKLEAKGYDVGTVDGILGTNTREAIRKEQTRLGLPVDGWPTPELLGKL
;
A
#
# COMPACT_ATOMS: atom_id res chain seq x y z
N PRO A 1 18.71 4.26 1.57
CA PRO A 1 17.48 4.83 0.97
C PRO A 1 16.27 4.29 1.73
N ALA A 2 15.21 5.08 1.91
CA ALA A 2 14.02 4.64 2.66
C ALA A 2 13.23 3.53 1.93
N PHE A 3 13.23 3.57 0.59
CA PHE A 3 12.61 2.56 -0.26
C PHE A 3 13.55 2.05 -1.33
N ARG A 4 13.38 0.78 -1.70
CA ARG A 4 14.01 0.19 -2.88
C ARG A 4 12.97 -0.55 -3.72
N PRO A 5 12.75 -0.18 -4.99
CA PRO A 5 11.85 -0.92 -5.87
C PRO A 5 12.39 -2.34 -6.10
N LEU A 6 11.47 -3.30 -6.14
CA LEU A 6 11.79 -4.69 -6.44
C LEU A 6 11.83 -4.91 -7.96
N SER A 7 12.97 -5.40 -8.44
CA SER A 7 13.18 -5.77 -9.84
C SER A 7 12.25 -6.91 -10.26
N THR A 8 11.84 -6.91 -11.53
CA THR A 8 11.12 -8.02 -12.18
C THR A 8 12.06 -9.09 -12.76
N SER A 9 13.38 -8.85 -12.73
CA SER A 9 14.38 -9.76 -13.32
C SER A 9 14.57 -11.09 -12.57
N GLY A 10 13.99 -11.25 -11.38
CA GLY A 10 14.21 -12.42 -10.52
C GLY A 10 15.61 -12.51 -9.90
N ALA A 11 16.44 -11.48 -10.07
CA ALA A 11 17.75 -11.43 -9.44
C ALA A 11 17.64 -11.43 -7.91
N PRO A 12 18.58 -12.06 -7.18
CA PRO A 12 18.58 -12.08 -5.72
C PRO A 12 18.54 -10.66 -5.14
N LEU A 13 17.82 -10.51 -4.02
CA LEU A 13 17.92 -9.30 -3.22
C LEU A 13 19.33 -9.20 -2.63
N VAL A 14 19.90 -8.01 -2.67
CA VAL A 14 21.18 -7.76 -1.99
C VAL A 14 20.90 -7.69 -0.50
N ASP A 15 21.43 -8.66 0.24
CA ASP A 15 21.45 -8.60 1.70
C ASP A 15 22.44 -7.52 2.14
N ASN A 16 21.93 -6.53 2.86
CA ASN A 16 22.68 -5.41 3.41
C ASN A 16 22.65 -5.39 4.94
N GLY A 17 22.17 -6.47 5.57
CA GLY A 17 22.04 -6.59 7.02
C GLY A 17 20.94 -5.72 7.65
N LEU A 18 20.12 -5.04 6.85
CA LEU A 18 19.02 -4.20 7.34
C LEU A 18 17.70 -4.97 7.39
N LYS A 19 16.88 -4.69 8.40
CA LYS A 19 15.49 -5.13 8.40
C LYS A 19 14.69 -4.36 7.36
N ALA A 20 13.81 -5.06 6.66
CA ALA A 20 12.95 -4.48 5.65
C ALA A 20 11.54 -5.08 5.70
N GLY A 21 10.53 -4.23 5.54
CA GLY A 21 9.15 -4.60 5.26
C GLY A 21 8.85 -4.57 3.76
N LEU A 22 7.78 -5.26 3.36
CA LEU A 22 7.27 -5.22 1.99
C LEU A 22 6.15 -4.19 1.87
N ALA A 23 6.34 -3.26 0.93
CA ALA A 23 5.44 -2.15 0.70
C ALA A 23 4.72 -2.34 -0.66
N LEU A 24 3.38 -2.43 -0.61
CA LEU A 24 2.49 -2.68 -1.76
C LEU A 24 1.47 -1.54 -1.92
N PRO A 25 1.83 -0.44 -2.59
CA PRO A 25 1.00 0.76 -2.70
C PRO A 25 -0.34 0.52 -3.39
N MET A 26 -0.34 -0.35 -4.39
CA MET A 26 -1.44 -0.63 -5.32
C MET A 26 -1.76 -2.13 -5.37
N GLY A 27 -1.67 -2.80 -4.22
CA GLY A 27 -1.90 -4.24 -4.09
C GLY A 27 -0.79 -5.09 -4.71
N ARG A 28 -0.96 -6.41 -4.61
CA ARG A 28 0.08 -7.40 -4.99
C ARG A 28 0.44 -7.40 -6.48
N LYS A 29 -0.46 -6.93 -7.35
CA LYS A 29 -0.23 -6.87 -8.81
C LYS A 29 0.44 -5.55 -9.24
N GLY A 30 0.56 -4.59 -8.32
CA GLY A 30 1.26 -3.34 -8.52
C GLY A 30 2.77 -3.44 -8.23
N PRO A 31 3.49 -2.32 -8.37
CA PRO A 31 4.90 -2.23 -8.02
C PRO A 31 5.11 -2.54 -6.53
N ALA A 32 6.25 -3.17 -6.21
CA ALA A 32 6.57 -3.58 -4.85
C ALA A 32 7.91 -2.97 -4.41
N PHE A 33 8.02 -2.65 -3.12
CA PHE A 33 9.18 -1.96 -2.56
C PHE A 33 9.61 -2.63 -1.27
N LEU A 34 10.92 -2.67 -1.03
CA LEU A 34 11.46 -2.85 0.31
C LEU A 34 11.42 -1.50 1.01
N ALA A 35 10.73 -1.44 2.14
CA ALA A 35 10.75 -0.32 3.07
C ALA A 35 11.66 -0.70 4.26
N TYR A 36 12.65 0.14 4.56
CA TYR A 36 13.59 -0.12 5.68
C TYR A 36 13.14 0.60 6.95
N ASP A 37 13.77 0.32 8.10
CA ASP A 37 13.39 0.82 9.45
C ASP A 37 13.10 2.34 9.53
N ASN A 38 13.66 3.17 8.64
CA ASN A 38 13.35 4.59 8.57
C ASN A 38 11.93 4.92 8.06
N PHE A 39 11.12 3.91 7.69
CA PHE A 39 9.82 4.08 7.05
C PHE A 39 8.71 4.56 8.01
N ASP A 40 8.77 4.15 9.29
CA ASP A 40 7.76 4.55 10.28
C ASP A 40 7.73 6.07 10.47
N VAL A 41 8.90 6.73 10.35
CA VAL A 41 9.04 8.21 10.42
C VAL A 41 8.33 8.92 9.25
N TYR A 42 8.22 8.30 8.08
CA TYR A 42 7.52 8.91 6.94
C TYR A 42 5.99 8.86 7.10
N LEU A 43 5.47 7.90 7.88
CA LEU A 43 4.05 7.82 8.19
C LEU A 43 3.63 8.87 9.25
N GLU A 44 4.55 9.34 10.10
CA GLU A 44 4.28 10.43 11.05
C GLU A 44 4.11 11.80 10.37
N TRP A 45 4.71 12.00 9.19
CA TRP A 45 4.75 13.31 8.53
C TRP A 45 3.69 13.51 7.43
N ASN A 46 3.23 12.41 6.79
CA ASN A 46 2.07 12.42 5.88
C ASN A 46 1.50 11.00 5.77
N GLN A 47 0.29 10.77 6.27
CA GLN A 47 -0.39 9.46 6.26
C GLN A 47 -0.68 8.93 4.83
N SER A 48 -0.35 9.68 3.77
CA SER A 48 -0.41 9.18 2.40
C SER A 48 0.85 8.40 2.03
N PHE A 49 0.77 7.08 2.17
CA PHE A 49 1.75 6.12 1.65
C PHE A 49 2.14 6.40 0.17
N THR A 50 1.18 6.84 -0.64
CA THR A 50 1.38 7.21 -2.04
C THR A 50 2.27 8.44 -2.20
N TYR A 51 2.19 9.41 -1.30
CA TYR A 51 3.06 10.60 -1.32
C TYR A 51 4.51 10.22 -1.06
N ALA A 52 4.77 9.46 0.01
CA ALA A 52 6.11 8.98 0.35
C ALA A 52 6.74 8.18 -0.81
N LEU A 53 5.92 7.34 -1.46
CA LEU A 53 6.36 6.58 -2.61
C LEU A 53 6.68 7.46 -3.82
N THR A 54 5.86 8.46 -4.11
CA THR A 54 6.07 9.38 -5.23
C THR A 54 7.35 10.18 -5.04
N ALA A 55 7.59 10.67 -3.83
CA ALA A 55 8.82 11.36 -3.47
C ALA A 55 10.05 10.44 -3.59
N ALA A 56 9.96 9.21 -3.09
CA ALA A 56 11.04 8.22 -3.20
C ALA A 56 11.34 7.84 -4.66
N ASN A 57 10.30 7.67 -5.48
CA ASN A 57 10.44 7.40 -6.92
C ASN A 57 11.10 8.59 -7.64
N LEU A 58 10.68 9.81 -7.35
CA LEU A 58 11.28 11.02 -7.93
C LEU A 58 12.77 11.12 -7.58
N ALA A 59 13.13 10.92 -6.30
CA ALA A 59 14.53 10.94 -5.85
C ALA A 59 15.37 9.86 -6.57
N ALA A 60 14.83 8.65 -6.73
CA ALA A 60 15.50 7.58 -7.48
C ALA A 60 15.70 7.94 -8.96
N ARG A 61 14.71 8.56 -9.60
CA ARG A 61 14.79 9.03 -10.99
C ARG A 61 15.85 10.12 -11.17
N LEU A 62 15.95 11.06 -10.23
CA LEU A 62 17.00 12.09 -10.21
C LEU A 62 18.40 11.49 -10.01
N ALA A 63 18.51 10.37 -9.29
CA ALA A 63 19.76 9.62 -9.12
C ALA A 63 20.10 8.68 -10.30
N GLY A 64 19.34 8.72 -11.41
CA GLY A 64 19.61 7.94 -12.61
C GLY A 64 18.97 6.54 -12.65
N ALA A 65 18.07 6.22 -11.71
CA ALA A 65 17.33 4.95 -11.76
C ALA A 65 16.40 4.89 -13.00
N PRO A 66 16.22 3.70 -13.60
CA PRO A 66 15.26 3.52 -14.69
C PRO A 66 13.82 3.84 -14.22
N PRO A 67 12.88 4.07 -15.15
CA PRO A 67 11.47 4.21 -14.82
C PRO A 67 10.97 3.00 -14.04
N LEU A 68 10.11 3.24 -13.04
CA LEU A 68 9.42 2.17 -12.33
C LEU A 68 8.49 1.43 -13.29
N ASP A 69 8.54 0.10 -13.28
CA ASP A 69 7.55 -0.73 -13.94
C ASP A 69 6.21 -0.60 -13.18
N PRO A 70 5.16 0.00 -13.80
CA PRO A 70 3.87 0.18 -13.14
C PRO A 70 3.15 -1.15 -12.87
N ARG A 71 3.59 -2.25 -13.51
CA ARG A 71 2.93 -3.55 -13.53
C ARG A 71 1.46 -3.44 -13.94
N ASN A 72 0.57 -4.27 -13.36
CA ASN A 72 -0.84 -4.31 -13.70
C ASN A 72 -1.70 -4.32 -12.41
N PRO A 73 -1.70 -3.22 -11.64
CA PRO A 73 -2.44 -3.13 -10.39
C PRO A 73 -3.94 -3.28 -10.62
N GLU A 74 -4.64 -3.81 -9.63
CA GLU A 74 -6.10 -3.86 -9.66
C GLU A 74 -6.66 -2.46 -9.46
N THR A 75 -7.76 -2.14 -10.14
CA THR A 75 -8.43 -0.84 -9.97
C THR A 75 -8.82 -0.65 -8.52
N GLY A 76 -8.30 0.41 -7.90
CA GLY A 76 -8.69 0.83 -6.56
C GLY A 76 -10.06 1.52 -6.57
N LEU A 77 -10.62 1.72 -5.38
CA LEU A 77 -11.88 2.45 -5.21
C LEU A 77 -11.73 3.95 -5.49
N ASN A 78 -12.77 4.56 -6.05
CA ASN A 78 -12.90 6.02 -6.08
C ASN A 78 -13.27 6.57 -4.69
N ASN A 79 -13.34 7.91 -4.53
CA ASN A 79 -13.58 8.52 -3.21
C ASN A 79 -14.92 8.11 -2.57
N GLU A 80 -16.00 8.06 -3.35
CA GLU A 80 -17.33 7.68 -2.84
C GLU A 80 -17.35 6.21 -2.40
N GLN A 81 -16.77 5.32 -3.22
CA GLN A 81 -16.64 3.91 -2.91
C GLN A 81 -15.75 3.67 -1.69
N MET A 82 -14.66 4.44 -1.54
CA MET A 82 -13.78 4.34 -0.37
C MET A 82 -14.52 4.73 0.92
N LYS A 83 -15.29 5.81 0.90
CA LYS A 83 -16.13 6.19 2.05
C LYS A 83 -17.14 5.11 2.38
N ALA A 84 -17.78 4.52 1.36
CA ALA A 84 -18.70 3.40 1.56
C ALA A 84 -17.99 2.19 2.19
N LEU A 85 -16.77 1.87 1.76
CA LEU A 85 -15.94 0.82 2.35
C LEU A 85 -15.65 1.12 3.83
N GLN A 86 -15.16 2.32 4.14
CA GLN A 86 -14.84 2.74 5.51
C GLN A 86 -16.07 2.67 6.42
N THR A 87 -17.23 3.16 5.99
CA THR A 87 -18.50 3.04 6.74
C THR A 87 -18.87 1.58 7.00
N LYS A 88 -18.74 0.70 6.00
CA LYS A 88 -19.02 -0.73 6.17
C LYS A 88 -18.06 -1.41 7.15
N LEU A 89 -16.78 -1.04 7.12
CA LEU A 89 -15.76 -1.55 8.04
C LEU A 89 -16.03 -1.06 9.47
N GLU A 90 -16.34 0.23 9.63
CA GLU A 90 -16.72 0.82 10.92
C GLU A 90 -17.96 0.12 11.51
N ALA A 91 -18.99 -0.13 10.70
CA ALA A 91 -20.19 -0.85 11.11
C ALA A 91 -19.92 -2.31 11.55
N LYS A 92 -18.81 -2.91 11.11
CA LYS A 92 -18.34 -4.24 11.55
C LYS A 92 -17.46 -4.17 12.81
N GLY A 93 -17.21 -2.97 13.35
CA GLY A 93 -16.42 -2.75 14.57
C GLY A 93 -14.93 -2.55 14.34
N TYR A 94 -14.49 -2.28 13.11
CA TYR A 94 -13.10 -1.90 12.85
C TYR A 94 -12.87 -0.40 13.10
N ASP A 95 -11.75 -0.05 13.74
CA ASP A 95 -11.22 1.31 13.70
C ASP A 95 -10.65 1.57 12.30
N VAL A 96 -11.26 2.50 11.58
CA VAL A 96 -10.80 2.96 10.26
C VAL A 96 -10.26 4.39 10.30
N GLY A 97 -10.26 5.05 11.46
CA GLY A 97 -10.12 6.50 11.59
C GLY A 97 -11.36 7.24 11.10
N THR A 98 -11.16 8.36 10.40
CA THR A 98 -12.25 9.16 9.82
C THR A 98 -12.74 8.55 8.50
N VAL A 99 -14.06 8.57 8.26
CA VAL A 99 -14.66 8.24 6.95
C VAL A 99 -14.47 9.40 5.96
N ASP A 100 -13.27 9.55 5.43
CA ASP A 100 -12.83 10.66 4.56
C ASP A 100 -12.56 10.23 3.10
N GLY A 101 -12.57 8.93 2.83
CA GLY A 101 -12.22 8.36 1.52
C GLY A 101 -10.72 8.28 1.26
N ILE A 102 -9.88 8.41 2.29
CA ILE A 102 -8.43 8.28 2.22
C ILE A 102 -8.01 6.90 2.75
N LEU A 103 -7.15 6.21 2.00
CA LEU A 103 -6.61 4.92 2.39
C LEU A 103 -5.45 5.06 3.39
N GLY A 104 -5.78 5.38 4.64
CA GLY A 104 -4.85 5.48 5.76
C GLY A 104 -4.48 4.12 6.38
N THR A 105 -3.60 4.16 7.39
CA THR A 105 -3.08 2.97 8.09
C THR A 105 -4.19 2.11 8.69
N ASN A 106 -5.09 2.71 9.49
CA ASN A 106 -6.20 2.00 10.15
C ASN A 106 -7.14 1.35 9.12
N THR A 107 -7.52 2.08 8.07
CA THR A 107 -8.34 1.54 6.98
C THR A 107 -7.64 0.35 6.29
N ARG A 108 -6.32 0.43 6.02
CA ARG A 108 -5.55 -0.69 5.42
C ARG A 108 -5.52 -1.91 6.32
N GLU A 109 -5.40 -1.73 7.63
CA GLU A 109 -5.44 -2.85 8.58
C GLU A 109 -6.81 -3.52 8.63
N ALA A 110 -7.89 -2.73 8.67
CA ALA A 110 -9.25 -3.23 8.60
C ALA A 110 -9.51 -4.02 7.30
N ILE A 111 -9.02 -3.51 6.16
CA ILE A 111 -9.06 -4.22 4.87
C ILE A 111 -8.35 -5.57 4.96
N ARG A 112 -7.14 -5.63 5.51
CA ARG A 112 -6.40 -6.91 5.62
C ARG A 112 -7.15 -7.94 6.47
N LYS A 113 -7.78 -7.50 7.56
CA LYS A 113 -8.62 -8.37 8.41
C LYS A 113 -9.80 -8.92 7.62
N GLU A 114 -10.50 -8.08 6.86
CA GLU A 114 -11.61 -8.54 6.02
C GLU A 114 -11.17 -9.39 4.83
N GLN A 115 -10.04 -9.08 4.19
CA GLN A 115 -9.46 -9.92 3.15
C GLN A 115 -9.17 -11.32 3.69
N THR A 116 -8.58 -11.41 4.89
CA THR A 116 -8.34 -12.69 5.57
C THR A 116 -9.65 -13.43 5.82
N ARG A 117 -10.65 -12.76 6.40
CA ARG A 117 -11.97 -13.34 6.72
C ARG A 117 -12.70 -13.85 5.48
N LEU A 118 -12.56 -13.15 4.35
CA LEU A 118 -13.24 -13.45 3.09
C LEU A 118 -12.46 -14.42 2.19
N GLY A 119 -11.27 -14.88 2.60
CA GLY A 119 -10.40 -15.72 1.76
C GLY A 119 -9.83 -15.00 0.54
N LEU A 120 -9.76 -13.66 0.60
CA LEU A 120 -9.15 -12.82 -0.42
C LEU A 120 -7.64 -12.68 -0.19
N PRO A 121 -6.87 -12.31 -1.22
CA PRO A 121 -5.47 -11.95 -1.06
C PRO A 121 -5.29 -10.83 -0.04
N VAL A 122 -4.44 -11.04 0.97
CA VAL A 122 -4.24 -10.11 2.09
C VAL A 122 -3.15 -9.08 1.76
N ASP A 123 -3.44 -8.17 0.83
CA ASP A 123 -2.51 -7.13 0.38
C ASP A 123 -2.87 -5.72 0.87
N GLY A 124 -4.00 -5.55 1.55
CA GLY A 124 -4.47 -4.26 2.07
C GLY A 124 -4.97 -3.30 0.99
N TRP A 125 -5.21 -3.78 -0.24
CA TRP A 125 -5.70 -2.96 -1.34
C TRP A 125 -7.24 -2.99 -1.44
N PRO A 126 -7.91 -1.83 -1.42
CA PRO A 126 -9.35 -1.75 -1.53
C PRO A 126 -9.78 -1.87 -2.99
N THR A 127 -10.34 -3.03 -3.34
CA THR A 127 -10.87 -3.31 -4.68
C THR A 127 -12.40 -3.26 -4.69
N PRO A 128 -13.04 -3.07 -5.86
CA PRO A 128 -14.49 -3.23 -6.01
C PRO A 128 -14.99 -4.61 -5.55
N GLU A 129 -14.19 -5.67 -5.73
CA GLU A 129 -14.52 -7.01 -5.25
C GLU A 129 -14.64 -7.06 -3.73
N LEU A 130 -13.67 -6.47 -3.01
CA LEU A 130 -13.73 -6.39 -1.54
C LEU A 130 -14.99 -5.65 -1.10
N LEU A 131 -15.26 -4.47 -1.66
CA LEU A 131 -16.43 -3.66 -1.30
C LEU A 131 -17.75 -4.41 -1.54
N GLY A 132 -17.82 -5.21 -2.61
CA GLY A 132 -18.99 -6.04 -2.93
C GLY A 132 -19.19 -7.22 -1.97
N LYS A 133 -18.15 -7.65 -1.25
CA LYS A 133 -18.20 -8.77 -0.28
C LYS A 133 -18.36 -8.32 1.19
N LEU A 134 -18.24 -7.03 1.48
CA LEU A 134 -18.49 -6.44 2.81
C LEU A 134 -19.97 -6.27 3.09
#